data_AF-A0A518C828-F1
#
_entry.id   AF-A0A518C828-F1
#
_cell.length_a   1.000
_cell.length_b   1.000
_cell.length_c   1.000
_cell.angle_alpha   90.00
_cell.angle_beta   90.00
_cell.angle_gamma   90.00
#
_symmetry.space_group_name_H-M   'P 1'
#
loop_
_entity.id
_entity.type
_entity.pdbx_description
1 polymer ?
#
loop_
_entity_poly.entity_id
_entity_poly.type
_entity_poly.pdbx_seq_one_letter_code
_entity_poly.pdbx_strand_id
1 'polypeptide(L)'
;MNQTESWMRTTLRCYQRESTLALLVTVLLLGCGSPAAKDAAQDKPQQVQPVAEKPVVTDRASKPEGPRFDWGKFTKAGEVTQQVLPYFQDHQIDFGSRKITTSEAVKLVKAEIISGKLLLTFQMTKPKQNVQFEGFGGDLGSYRPHKKQPRPLSMRGASHKEHFVFPGFLHVGVPHPQPNKVLVAVAKPLTKEESFQKALQEHKEMRAKAEAEEARRAAQRALAKKSEPKPAPVKNPLVPGPESGYTPRSMQFAQLAAAVSAMYKMPGRDMFRPDGKARMQAAQAAAAYPNPELQQYANKMLDRIKADQNIDVQAVRRDLLARADRLSRQTLEYGSVKSTYTDSDGSTRSVFASGNEPDYDAQREGQRLAELARKSDDEIREYVKGLRNTNSWSDLFAGDGITNNLDHLYQNILIDGYKIVREEGKRAAGKKSDKCLISIWRADSSTSKLRNVSGQKLTDVVLDLSWGFTSSEKLKKYGHAQIVFIPVWKPNEEVELQKIVLSEPSVMHVEVNVYANDASSEGHKFSMIDPKNPPSNKPGSIAIYKRGGFAALTKPRFEGTAWVIVDGKRTDWDNVERQMQVEADPGEHTVVVHVKETRKRSKVVYDGKVVVDSGKRASIQVEF
;
A
#
# COMPACT_ATOMS: atom_id res chain seq x y z
N MET A 1 -0.18 12.61 52.69
CA MET A 1 -0.30 13.83 51.87
C MET A 1 1.09 14.22 51.39
N ASN A 2 1.45 14.37 50.12
CA ASN A 2 0.87 14.00 48.83
C ASN A 2 2.06 13.88 47.87
N GLN A 3 2.33 12.67 47.36
CA GLN A 3 3.35 12.41 46.33
C GLN A 3 2.81 11.40 45.30
N THR A 4 1.52 11.52 44.96
CA THR A 4 0.79 10.56 44.11
C THR A 4 -0.09 11.20 43.03
N GLU A 5 0.09 12.48 42.68
CA GLU A 5 -0.76 13.15 41.66
C GLU A 5 -0.02 13.73 40.43
N SER A 6 1.29 13.55 40.29
CA SER A 6 2.02 14.10 39.13
C SER A 6 2.25 13.12 37.97
N TRP A 7 1.99 11.82 38.16
CA TRP A 7 2.26 10.78 37.14
C TRP A 7 1.03 10.27 36.37
N MET A 8 -0.16 10.85 36.58
CA MET A 8 -1.41 10.46 35.90
C MET A 8 -1.93 11.48 34.86
N ARG A 9 -1.13 12.48 34.45
CA ARG A 9 -1.55 13.45 33.42
C ARG A 9 -0.66 13.56 32.17
N THR A 10 0.39 12.74 32.04
CA THR A 10 1.31 12.81 30.88
C THR A 10 1.28 11.58 29.96
N THR A 11 0.56 10.51 30.35
CA THR A 11 0.51 9.23 29.60
C THR A 11 -0.78 9.02 28.78
N LEU A 12 -1.51 10.10 28.47
CA LEU A 12 -2.78 10.05 27.72
C LEU A 12 -2.83 11.00 26.51
N ARG A 13 -1.67 11.22 25.87
CA ARG A 13 -1.55 11.94 24.57
C ARG A 13 -0.51 11.33 23.61
N CYS A 14 -0.46 10.01 23.50
CA CYS A 14 0.38 9.35 22.46
C CYS A 14 -0.37 8.30 21.62
N TYR A 15 -1.70 8.23 21.69
CA TYR A 15 -2.51 7.34 20.85
C TYR A 15 -3.68 8.10 20.22
N GLN A 16 -3.37 9.04 19.32
CA GLN A 16 -4.31 9.59 18.33
C GLN A 16 -3.54 10.46 17.34
N ARG A 17 -2.82 9.81 16.41
CA ARG A 17 -2.29 10.51 15.24
C ARG A 17 -2.04 9.57 14.07
N GLU A 18 -3.05 8.79 13.71
CA GLU A 18 -3.18 8.28 12.35
C GLU A 18 -4.64 8.41 11.89
N SER A 19 -4.79 8.90 10.66
CA SER A 19 -5.99 8.77 9.83
C SER A 19 -7.18 9.70 10.11
N THR A 20 -7.08 10.95 9.64
CA THR A 20 -8.21 11.64 8.96
C THR A 20 -7.70 12.91 8.27
N LEU A 21 -7.15 12.74 7.07
CA LEU A 21 -7.15 13.80 6.07
C LEU A 21 -7.84 13.20 4.85
N ALA A 22 -9.17 13.29 4.87
CA ALA A 22 -10.03 12.94 3.76
C ALA A 22 -9.70 13.89 2.61
N LEU A 23 -9.00 13.36 1.61
CA LEU A 23 -8.79 14.01 0.33
C LEU A 23 -10.15 14.04 -0.39
N LEU A 24 -10.62 15.26 -0.61
CA LEU A 24 -11.87 15.61 -1.27
C LEU A 24 -11.70 15.42 -2.79
N VAL A 25 -12.37 14.41 -3.38
CA VAL A 25 -12.47 14.27 -4.85
C VAL A 25 -13.90 13.88 -5.25
N THR A 26 -14.60 14.91 -5.76
CA THR A 26 -15.64 14.98 -6.82
C THR A 26 -16.99 14.26 -6.70
N VAL A 27 -18.07 15.05 -6.85
CA VAL A 27 -19.21 14.76 -7.74
C VAL A 27 -19.72 16.05 -8.41
N LEU A 28 -19.88 15.99 -9.73
CA LEU A 28 -20.54 16.95 -10.63
C LEU A 28 -22.04 17.12 -10.33
N LEU A 29 -22.57 18.34 -10.49
CA LEU A 29 -23.93 18.56 -10.97
C LEU A 29 -23.95 19.69 -12.01
N LEU A 30 -24.22 19.31 -13.26
CA LEU A 30 -24.78 20.16 -14.31
C LEU A 30 -26.29 20.28 -14.09
N GLY A 31 -26.88 21.46 -14.32
CA GLY A 31 -28.26 21.53 -14.81
C GLY A 31 -29.15 22.66 -14.30
N CYS A 32 -29.37 23.63 -15.20
CA CYS A 32 -30.61 24.40 -15.44
C CYS A 32 -30.96 25.62 -14.56
N GLY A 33 -31.11 26.78 -15.24
CA GLY A 33 -31.97 27.89 -14.80
C GLY A 33 -31.49 29.29 -15.16
N SER A 34 -31.73 29.75 -16.40
CA SER A 34 -31.85 31.20 -16.71
C SER A 34 -33.23 31.70 -16.23
N PRO A 35 -33.43 33.00 -15.89
CA PRO A 35 -33.68 34.07 -16.88
C PRO A 35 -33.05 35.44 -16.48
N ALA A 36 -32.49 36.25 -17.38
CA ALA A 36 -33.10 37.27 -18.27
C ALA A 36 -32.79 38.74 -17.85
N ALA A 37 -32.40 39.52 -18.86
CA ALA A 37 -32.60 40.96 -19.11
C ALA A 37 -31.83 42.02 -18.27
N LYS A 38 -30.93 42.79 -18.93
CA LYS A 38 -31.25 44.05 -19.64
C LYS A 38 -30.01 44.68 -20.32
N ASP A 39 -30.28 45.34 -21.43
CA ASP A 39 -29.39 46.10 -22.34
C ASP A 39 -28.67 47.30 -21.69
N ALA A 40 -27.54 47.73 -22.28
CA ALA A 40 -27.44 48.98 -23.08
C ALA A 40 -26.01 49.59 -23.13
N ALA A 41 -25.63 50.02 -24.35
CA ALA A 41 -24.76 51.13 -24.76
C ALA A 41 -23.27 51.16 -24.32
N GLN A 42 -22.29 51.05 -25.24
CA GLN A 42 -21.71 52.13 -26.08
C GLN A 42 -21.09 53.30 -25.29
N ASP A 43 -19.74 53.41 -25.29
CA ASP A 43 -19.05 54.53 -25.95
C ASP A 43 -17.52 54.38 -26.04
N LYS A 44 -16.99 54.71 -27.21
CA LYS A 44 -15.64 55.22 -27.53
C LYS A 44 -15.85 56.72 -27.90
N PRO A 45 -14.84 57.62 -28.12
CA PRO A 45 -13.39 57.46 -28.28
C PRO A 45 -12.53 58.62 -27.66
N GLN A 46 -11.22 58.62 -27.95
CA GLN A 46 -10.26 59.74 -28.20
C GLN A 46 -8.94 59.57 -27.43
N GLN A 47 -7.85 59.09 -28.06
CA GLN A 47 -6.86 59.81 -28.90
C GLN A 47 -6.17 61.02 -28.24
N VAL A 48 -4.90 60.83 -27.85
CA VAL A 48 -3.81 61.81 -27.96
C VAL A 48 -2.48 61.05 -28.19
N GLN A 49 -1.84 61.28 -29.34
CA GLN A 49 -0.38 61.15 -29.62
C GLN A 49 0.26 62.56 -29.44
N PRO A 50 1.60 62.80 -29.46
CA PRO A 50 2.73 62.02 -29.99
C PRO A 50 3.94 61.97 -28.99
N VAL A 51 5.11 61.36 -29.27
CA VAL A 51 6.26 61.92 -30.01
C VAL A 51 7.27 60.78 -30.27
N ALA A 52 7.86 60.82 -31.47
CA ALA A 52 8.83 59.88 -31.99
C ALA A 52 10.26 60.17 -31.51
N GLU A 53 11.02 59.11 -31.23
CA GLU A 53 12.47 59.07 -31.42
C GLU A 53 12.85 57.72 -32.04
N LYS A 54 13.44 57.77 -33.23
CA LYS A 54 14.09 56.62 -33.88
C LYS A 54 15.40 56.31 -33.15
N PRO A 55 15.83 55.05 -33.15
CA PRO A 55 17.13 54.81 -33.77
C PRO A 55 17.19 53.57 -34.68
N VAL A 56 17.90 53.80 -35.79
CA VAL A 56 18.82 52.88 -36.49
C VAL A 56 18.28 51.50 -36.88
N VAL A 57 17.82 51.44 -38.13
CA VAL A 57 17.75 50.21 -38.92
C VAL A 57 19.18 49.81 -39.28
N THR A 58 19.62 48.66 -38.77
CA THR A 58 20.71 47.90 -39.40
C THR A 58 20.04 46.77 -40.16
N ASP A 59 20.08 46.84 -41.49
CA ASP A 59 19.69 45.74 -42.37
C ASP A 59 20.50 44.49 -42.01
N ARG A 60 19.83 43.52 -41.38
CA ARG A 60 20.17 42.11 -41.54
C ARG A 60 19.15 41.53 -42.50
N ALA A 61 19.63 41.23 -43.70
CA ALA A 61 18.93 40.49 -44.74
C ALA A 61 17.95 39.47 -44.14
N SER A 62 16.65 39.72 -44.37
CA SER A 62 15.58 38.79 -44.06
C SER A 62 15.81 37.50 -44.85
N LYS A 63 16.21 36.44 -44.13
CA LYS A 63 16.09 35.07 -44.64
C LYS A 63 14.63 34.83 -45.05
N PRO A 64 14.36 34.08 -46.14
CA PRO A 64 13.00 33.79 -46.56
C PRO A 64 12.25 33.10 -45.40
N GLU A 65 11.08 33.64 -45.02
CA GLU A 65 10.23 33.02 -44.01
C GLU A 65 9.84 31.62 -44.49
N GLY A 66 10.33 30.59 -43.81
CA GLY A 66 9.91 29.21 -44.05
C GLY A 66 8.39 29.04 -43.87
N PRO A 67 7.81 27.92 -44.34
CA PRO A 67 6.37 27.70 -44.25
C PRO A 67 5.90 27.76 -42.79
N ARG A 68 4.95 28.65 -42.47
CA ARG A 68 4.34 28.74 -41.13
C ARG A 68 3.67 27.41 -40.77
N PHE A 69 3.89 26.95 -39.54
CA PHE A 69 3.33 25.69 -39.05
C PHE A 69 1.81 25.74 -39.00
N ASP A 70 1.15 24.90 -39.80
CA ASP A 70 -0.30 24.87 -39.92
C ASP A 70 -0.90 23.78 -39.03
N TRP A 71 -1.29 24.18 -37.83
CA TRP A 71 -1.96 23.30 -36.86
C TRP A 71 -3.27 22.69 -37.40
N GLY A 72 -3.94 23.31 -38.38
CA GLY A 72 -5.18 22.80 -38.96
C GLY A 72 -5.04 21.45 -39.67
N LYS A 73 -3.82 21.10 -40.11
CA LYS A 73 -3.50 19.83 -40.78
C LYS A 73 -3.30 18.67 -39.79
N PHE A 74 -3.19 18.96 -38.50
CA PHE A 74 -2.77 18.02 -37.44
C PHE A 74 -3.91 17.73 -36.46
N THR A 75 -5.05 17.26 -36.99
CA THR A 75 -6.29 17.04 -36.22
C THR A 75 -6.66 15.57 -36.01
N LYS A 76 -5.90 14.62 -36.56
CA LYS A 76 -6.12 13.17 -36.39
C LYS A 76 -4.99 12.55 -35.56
N ALA A 77 -5.34 11.73 -34.56
CA ALA A 77 -4.35 11.00 -33.78
C ALA A 77 -3.57 9.98 -34.64
N GLY A 78 -2.27 9.82 -34.38
CA GLY A 78 -1.38 8.92 -35.12
C GLY A 78 -0.04 9.52 -35.51
N GLU A 79 0.76 8.76 -36.25
CA GLU A 79 2.08 9.20 -36.73
C GLU A 79 1.95 10.20 -37.88
N VAL A 80 2.58 11.36 -37.71
CA VAL A 80 2.57 12.50 -38.64
C VAL A 80 3.97 12.96 -39.01
N THR A 81 5.00 12.13 -38.78
CA THR A 81 6.42 12.44 -39.00
C THR A 81 6.68 13.09 -40.36
N GLN A 82 6.17 12.49 -41.45
CA GLN A 82 6.37 13.00 -42.82
C GLN A 82 5.69 14.34 -43.10
N GLN A 83 4.64 14.67 -42.34
CA GLN A 83 3.90 15.92 -42.47
C GLN A 83 4.55 17.04 -41.65
N VAL A 84 5.26 16.71 -40.58
CA VAL A 84 5.99 17.65 -39.71
C VAL A 84 7.40 17.95 -40.23
N LEU A 85 8.06 16.98 -40.86
CA LEU A 85 9.43 17.10 -41.37
C LEU A 85 9.67 18.36 -42.24
N PRO A 86 8.78 18.76 -43.17
CA PRO A 86 8.96 19.98 -43.97
C PRO A 86 9.01 21.28 -43.16
N TYR A 87 8.50 21.28 -41.92
CA TYR A 87 8.54 22.42 -41.00
C TYR A 87 9.80 22.45 -40.12
N PHE A 88 10.59 21.37 -40.12
CA PHE A 88 11.87 21.31 -39.43
C PHE A 88 12.99 21.65 -40.42
N GLN A 89 13.23 22.94 -40.63
CA GLN A 89 14.24 23.48 -41.56
C GLN A 89 15.33 24.23 -40.81
N ASP A 90 16.56 24.23 -41.34
CA ASP A 90 17.71 24.90 -40.72
C ASP A 90 17.90 24.53 -39.23
N HIS A 91 17.63 23.27 -38.88
CA HIS A 91 17.69 22.75 -37.50
C HIS A 91 16.73 23.43 -36.53
N GLN A 92 15.66 24.04 -37.03
CA GLN A 92 14.65 24.74 -36.25
C GLN A 92 13.24 24.28 -36.64
N ILE A 93 12.32 24.25 -35.69
CA ILE A 93 10.87 24.20 -35.95
C ILE A 93 10.17 25.27 -35.11
N ASP A 94 9.28 26.01 -35.76
CA ASP A 94 8.52 27.11 -35.15
C ASP A 94 7.02 26.83 -35.27
N PHE A 95 6.35 26.74 -34.13
CA PHE A 95 4.93 26.46 -33.99
C PHE A 95 4.08 27.73 -33.80
N GLY A 96 4.68 28.92 -33.93
CA GLY A 96 4.07 30.23 -33.71
C GLY A 96 4.29 30.77 -32.30
N SER A 97 3.70 30.13 -31.29
CA SER A 97 3.89 30.52 -29.87
C SER A 97 5.07 29.81 -29.20
N ARG A 98 5.66 28.84 -29.89
CA ARG A 98 6.69 27.94 -29.37
C ARG A 98 7.68 27.60 -30.46
N LYS A 99 8.97 27.58 -30.13
CA LYS A 99 10.03 27.33 -31.10
C LYS A 99 11.12 26.44 -30.51
N ILE A 100 11.62 25.51 -31.30
CA ILE A 100 12.71 24.61 -30.95
C ILE A 100 13.84 24.83 -31.94
N THR A 101 15.01 25.23 -31.46
CA THR A 101 16.23 25.39 -32.25
C THR A 101 17.24 24.34 -31.80
N THR A 102 17.77 23.57 -32.73
CA THR A 102 18.67 22.44 -32.48
C THR A 102 20.03 22.68 -33.15
N SER A 103 20.98 21.81 -32.83
CA SER A 103 22.29 21.77 -33.49
C SER A 103 22.26 20.81 -34.68
N GLU A 104 23.21 20.96 -35.61
CA GLU A 104 23.22 20.24 -36.89
C GLU A 104 23.13 18.71 -36.76
N ALA A 105 23.68 18.14 -35.69
CA ALA A 105 23.68 16.69 -35.46
C ALA A 105 22.42 16.16 -34.75
N VAL A 106 21.36 16.98 -34.66
CA VAL A 106 20.04 16.61 -34.13
C VAL A 106 19.06 16.45 -35.29
N LYS A 107 18.40 15.28 -35.37
CA LYS A 107 17.42 14.96 -36.42
C LYS A 107 16.05 14.69 -35.81
N LEU A 108 14.99 15.24 -36.37
CA LEU A 108 13.63 14.79 -36.06
C LEU A 108 13.44 13.40 -36.68
N VAL A 109 13.15 12.39 -35.87
CA VAL A 109 12.98 11.00 -36.32
C VAL A 109 11.56 10.49 -36.19
N LYS A 110 10.73 11.14 -35.36
CA LYS A 110 9.33 10.79 -35.21
C LYS A 110 8.50 11.98 -34.75
N ALA A 111 7.28 12.13 -35.27
CA ALA A 111 6.28 13.04 -34.74
C ALA A 111 4.92 12.34 -34.68
N GLU A 112 4.23 12.40 -33.54
CA GLU A 112 2.95 11.73 -33.31
C GLU A 112 1.95 12.64 -32.61
N ILE A 113 0.69 12.57 -33.01
CA ILE A 113 -0.40 13.26 -32.33
C ILE A 113 -1.06 12.31 -31.35
N ILE A 114 -0.91 12.61 -30.06
CA ILE A 114 -1.42 11.81 -28.95
C ILE A 114 -2.09 12.74 -27.95
N SER A 115 -3.37 12.47 -27.64
CA SER A 115 -4.12 13.13 -26.57
C SER A 115 -4.05 14.66 -26.59
N GLY A 116 -4.28 15.27 -27.77
CA GLY A 116 -4.28 16.73 -27.92
C GLY A 116 -2.89 17.38 -27.92
N LYS A 117 -1.80 16.61 -28.05
CA LYS A 117 -0.42 17.10 -28.15
C LYS A 117 0.31 16.49 -29.34
N LEU A 118 1.22 17.24 -29.93
CA LEU A 118 2.20 16.77 -30.89
C LEU A 118 3.48 16.36 -30.14
N LEU A 119 3.75 15.06 -30.06
CA LEU A 119 4.96 14.51 -29.46
C LEU A 119 6.06 14.41 -30.53
N LEU A 120 7.16 15.11 -30.33
CA LEU A 120 8.33 15.12 -31.21
C LEU A 120 9.44 14.28 -30.61
N THR A 121 10.06 13.44 -31.43
CA THR A 121 11.25 12.66 -31.05
C THR A 121 12.43 13.08 -31.89
N PHE A 122 13.43 13.65 -31.24
CA PHE A 122 14.70 14.05 -31.83
C PHE A 122 15.79 13.03 -31.50
N GLN A 123 16.52 12.58 -32.51
CA GLN A 123 17.73 11.78 -32.35
C GLN A 123 18.97 12.68 -32.36
N MET A 124 19.74 12.61 -31.28
CA MET A 124 21.07 13.22 -31.17
C MET A 124 22.10 12.20 -31.66
N THR A 125 22.62 12.44 -32.85
CA THR A 125 23.55 11.51 -33.51
C THR A 125 24.99 11.65 -33.01
N LYS A 126 25.35 12.81 -32.43
CA LYS A 126 26.66 13.10 -31.84
C LYS A 126 26.53 13.54 -30.39
N PRO A 127 27.58 13.41 -29.55
CA PRO A 127 27.62 13.99 -28.20
C PRO A 127 27.72 15.52 -28.23
N LYS A 128 27.53 16.17 -27.08
CA LYS A 128 27.66 17.63 -26.85
C LYS A 128 26.75 18.50 -27.73
N GLN A 129 25.48 18.12 -27.86
CA GLN A 129 24.49 18.86 -28.64
C GLN A 129 23.76 19.89 -27.78
N ASN A 130 23.34 20.98 -28.40
CA ASN A 130 22.51 21.99 -27.75
C ASN A 130 21.13 22.00 -28.39
N VAL A 131 20.10 22.11 -27.55
CA VAL A 131 18.73 22.39 -27.98
C VAL A 131 18.19 23.55 -27.16
N GLN A 132 17.66 24.54 -27.85
CA GLN A 132 17.03 25.73 -27.29
C GLN A 132 15.52 25.64 -27.51
N PHE A 133 14.78 25.95 -26.46
CA PHE A 133 13.32 25.92 -26.39
C PHE A 133 12.82 27.31 -26.04
N GLU A 134 11.96 27.87 -26.88
CA GLU A 134 11.33 29.18 -26.67
C GLU A 134 9.82 28.97 -26.56
N GLY A 135 9.18 29.54 -25.54
CA GLY A 135 7.74 29.39 -25.26
C GLY A 135 7.34 28.08 -24.54
N PHE A 136 8.31 27.31 -24.04
CA PHE A 136 8.10 26.02 -23.33
C PHE A 136 8.23 26.11 -21.79
N GLY A 137 8.14 27.31 -21.21
CA GLY A 137 8.31 27.50 -19.78
C GLY A 137 7.32 26.67 -18.97
N GLY A 138 7.83 25.81 -18.09
CA GLY A 138 7.02 24.92 -17.25
C GLY A 138 6.71 23.56 -17.89
N ASP A 139 7.06 23.33 -19.16
CA ASP A 139 6.83 22.05 -19.81
C ASP A 139 7.89 21.00 -19.46
N LEU A 140 7.48 19.74 -19.60
CA LEU A 140 8.33 18.57 -19.37
C LEU A 140 8.60 17.82 -20.67
N GLY A 141 9.86 17.43 -20.84
CA GLY A 141 10.33 16.49 -21.86
C GLY A 141 11.05 15.30 -21.23
N SER A 142 11.54 14.39 -22.07
CA SER A 142 12.41 13.30 -21.60
C SER A 142 13.57 13.09 -22.56
N TYR A 143 14.74 12.80 -22.02
CA TYR A 143 15.92 12.48 -22.82
C TYR A 143 16.49 11.13 -22.40
N ARG A 144 16.67 10.25 -23.38
CA ARG A 144 17.23 8.91 -23.20
C ARG A 144 18.60 8.83 -23.88
N PRO A 145 19.70 8.99 -23.12
CA PRO A 145 21.04 8.77 -23.66
C PRO A 145 21.24 7.29 -24.00
N HIS A 146 22.01 7.02 -25.06
CA HIS A 146 22.29 5.65 -25.49
C HIS A 146 23.01 4.87 -24.38
N LYS A 147 22.53 3.65 -24.07
CA LYS A 147 23.05 2.78 -22.99
C LYS A 147 23.03 3.41 -21.59
N LYS A 148 22.18 4.41 -21.36
CA LYS A 148 21.99 5.06 -20.05
C LYS A 148 20.50 5.20 -19.72
N GLN A 149 20.24 5.49 -18.45
CA GLN A 149 18.87 5.69 -17.97
C GLN A 149 18.25 6.97 -18.56
N PRO A 150 16.94 6.96 -18.89
CA PRO A 150 16.21 8.17 -19.27
C PRO A 150 16.27 9.21 -18.15
N ARG A 151 16.42 10.50 -18.53
CA ARG A 151 16.32 11.64 -17.62
C ARG A 151 15.13 12.52 -18.01
N PRO A 152 14.32 12.99 -17.05
CA PRO A 152 13.33 14.03 -17.32
C PRO A 152 14.04 15.34 -17.67
N LEU A 153 13.43 16.11 -18.56
CA LEU A 153 13.85 17.46 -18.91
C LEU A 153 12.78 18.44 -18.44
N SER A 154 13.16 19.42 -17.63
CA SER A 154 12.28 20.51 -17.23
C SER A 154 12.76 21.79 -17.90
N MET A 155 11.90 22.38 -18.72
CA MET A 155 12.18 23.62 -19.44
C MET A 155 11.82 24.80 -18.54
N ARG A 156 12.84 25.50 -18.03
CA ARG A 156 12.68 26.59 -17.05
C ARG A 156 12.66 27.94 -17.77
N GLY A 157 11.63 28.73 -17.52
CA GLY A 157 11.46 30.06 -18.11
C GLY A 157 11.04 30.05 -19.58
N ALA A 158 10.79 31.25 -20.13
CA ALA A 158 10.28 31.42 -21.49
C ALA A 158 11.31 31.08 -22.59
N SER A 159 12.61 31.07 -22.27
CA SER A 159 13.68 30.60 -23.14
C SER A 159 14.62 29.69 -22.33
N HIS A 160 14.71 28.42 -22.71
CA HIS A 160 15.48 27.38 -22.01
C HIS A 160 16.47 26.73 -22.98
N LYS A 161 17.75 26.71 -22.63
CA LYS A 161 18.79 26.03 -23.42
C LYS A 161 19.31 24.81 -22.66
N GLU A 162 19.19 23.64 -23.26
CA GLU A 162 19.66 22.39 -22.69
C GLU A 162 20.88 21.86 -23.44
N HIS A 163 21.90 21.47 -22.68
CA HIS A 163 23.11 20.83 -23.19
C HIS A 163 23.07 19.30 -22.98
N PHE A 164 23.27 18.56 -24.06
CA PHE A 164 23.23 17.09 -24.08
C PHE A 164 24.61 16.53 -24.37
N VAL A 165 25.25 15.99 -23.34
CA VAL A 165 26.64 15.50 -23.41
C VAL A 165 26.78 14.20 -24.21
N PHE A 166 25.71 13.41 -24.34
CA PHE A 166 25.74 12.08 -24.96
C PHE A 166 24.85 12.02 -26.22
N PRO A 167 25.04 11.04 -27.12
CA PRO A 167 24.05 10.70 -28.14
C PRO A 167 22.84 9.99 -27.51
N GLY A 168 21.64 10.16 -28.10
CA GLY A 168 20.40 9.65 -27.51
C GLY A 168 19.13 10.16 -28.19
N PHE A 169 17.98 9.92 -27.56
CA PHE A 169 16.67 10.35 -28.06
C PHE A 169 16.03 11.34 -27.09
N LEU A 170 15.58 12.48 -27.60
CA LEU A 170 14.88 13.54 -26.88
C LEU A 170 13.41 13.53 -27.31
N HIS A 171 12.49 13.44 -26.35
CA HIS A 171 11.05 13.52 -26.56
C HIS A 171 10.51 14.82 -25.95
N VAL A 172 9.74 15.57 -26.75
CA VAL A 172 9.19 16.87 -26.35
C VAL A 172 7.74 16.95 -26.84
N GLY A 173 6.82 17.27 -25.94
CA GLY A 173 5.41 17.44 -26.26
C GLY A 173 5.07 18.91 -26.52
N VAL A 174 4.37 19.19 -27.63
CA VAL A 174 3.83 20.50 -27.97
C VAL A 174 2.30 20.43 -27.90
N PRO A 175 1.62 21.14 -26.99
CA PRO A 175 0.16 21.20 -26.93
C PRO A 175 -0.43 21.73 -28.22
N HIS A 176 -1.47 21.07 -28.72
CA HIS A 176 -2.25 21.58 -29.84
C HIS A 176 -3.06 22.81 -29.38
N PRO A 177 -3.09 23.92 -30.14
CA PRO A 177 -3.81 25.14 -29.72
C PRO A 177 -5.34 24.96 -29.64
N GLN A 178 -5.87 23.94 -30.31
CA GLN A 178 -7.27 23.53 -30.24
C GLN A 178 -7.34 22.04 -29.89
N PRO A 179 -7.07 21.63 -28.64
CA PRO A 179 -6.94 20.21 -28.27
C PRO A 179 -8.27 19.47 -28.46
N ASN A 180 -9.40 20.16 -28.29
CA ASN A 180 -10.75 19.63 -28.47
C ASN A 180 -11.09 19.26 -29.92
N LYS A 181 -10.30 19.72 -30.91
CA LYS A 181 -10.47 19.37 -32.34
C LYS A 181 -9.63 18.19 -32.78
N VAL A 182 -8.80 17.63 -31.90
CA VAL A 182 -8.04 16.41 -32.20
C VAL A 182 -8.97 15.21 -32.05
N LEU A 183 -9.34 14.62 -33.19
CA LEU A 183 -10.14 13.40 -33.24
C LEU A 183 -9.33 12.29 -32.55
N VAL A 184 -9.79 11.89 -31.36
CA VAL A 184 -9.26 10.75 -30.62
C VAL A 184 -9.57 9.50 -31.46
N ALA A 185 -8.62 9.08 -32.29
CA ALA A 185 -8.71 7.80 -32.95
C ALA A 185 -8.64 6.74 -31.86
N VAL A 186 -9.75 6.03 -31.65
CA VAL A 186 -9.77 4.75 -30.94
C VAL A 186 -8.79 3.86 -31.70
N ALA A 187 -7.56 3.73 -31.19
CA ALA A 187 -6.59 2.82 -31.76
C ALA A 187 -7.21 1.43 -31.75
N LYS A 188 -7.37 0.83 -32.94
CA LYS A 188 -7.71 -0.60 -33.03
C LYS A 188 -6.67 -1.35 -32.20
N PRO A 189 -7.08 -2.10 -31.16
CA PRO A 189 -6.12 -2.88 -30.40
C PRO A 189 -5.46 -3.89 -31.34
N LEU A 190 -4.13 -3.98 -31.26
CA LEU A 190 -3.39 -5.13 -31.78
C LEU A 190 -4.05 -6.40 -31.21
N THR A 191 -4.27 -7.39 -32.06
CA THR A 191 -4.88 -8.63 -31.60
C THR A 191 -4.01 -9.27 -30.51
N LYS A 192 -4.64 -9.96 -29.55
CA LYS A 192 -3.95 -10.60 -28.41
C LYS A 192 -2.79 -11.51 -28.86
N GLU A 193 -2.87 -12.08 -30.06
CA GLU A 193 -1.84 -12.97 -30.60
C GLU A 193 -0.59 -12.22 -31.09
N GLU A 194 -0.74 -11.07 -31.75
CA GLU A 194 0.39 -10.28 -32.23
C GLU A 194 1.15 -9.57 -31.10
N SER A 195 0.41 -9.08 -30.10
CA SER A 195 1.01 -8.48 -28.90
C SER A 195 1.70 -9.54 -28.02
N PHE A 196 1.14 -10.74 -27.94
CA PHE A 196 1.75 -11.85 -27.21
C PHE A 196 2.99 -12.38 -27.93
N GLN A 197 2.99 -12.53 -29.26
CA GLN A 197 4.17 -13.02 -29.99
C GLN A 197 5.33 -12.02 -29.96
N LYS A 198 5.06 -10.72 -30.09
CA LYS A 198 6.10 -9.69 -30.00
C LYS A 198 6.68 -9.60 -28.59
N ALA A 199 5.85 -9.68 -27.55
CA ALA A 199 6.30 -9.75 -26.17
C ALA A 199 7.10 -11.04 -25.88
N LEU A 200 6.70 -12.17 -26.46
CA LEU A 200 7.43 -13.44 -26.31
C LEU A 200 8.82 -13.39 -26.97
N GLN A 201 8.93 -12.71 -28.11
CA GLN A 201 10.18 -12.57 -28.85
C GLN A 201 11.14 -11.58 -28.16
N GLU A 202 10.64 -10.44 -27.69
CA GLU A 202 11.40 -9.49 -26.87
C GLU A 202 11.84 -10.11 -25.53
N HIS A 203 11.00 -10.94 -24.91
CA HIS A 203 11.32 -11.66 -23.68
C HIS A 203 12.36 -12.79 -23.90
N LYS A 204 12.28 -13.52 -25.03
CA LYS A 204 13.30 -14.51 -25.43
C LYS A 204 14.65 -13.86 -25.70
N GLU A 205 14.68 -12.71 -26.38
CA GLU A 205 15.91 -11.96 -26.62
C GLU A 205 16.51 -11.37 -25.35
N MET A 206 15.67 -10.91 -24.40
CA MET A 206 16.14 -10.47 -23.09
C MET A 206 16.68 -11.62 -22.24
N ARG A 207 16.01 -12.79 -22.23
CA ARG A 207 16.52 -13.98 -21.52
C ARG A 207 17.85 -14.47 -22.10
N ALA A 208 17.97 -14.56 -23.43
CA ALA A 208 19.21 -14.98 -24.06
C ALA A 208 20.39 -14.03 -23.75
N LYS A 209 20.13 -12.72 -23.64
CA LYS A 209 21.14 -11.73 -23.24
C LYS A 209 21.49 -11.81 -21.74
N ALA A 210 20.49 -12.06 -20.88
CA ALA A 210 20.69 -12.23 -19.45
C ALA A 210 21.47 -13.52 -19.13
N GLU A 211 21.14 -14.63 -19.78
CA GLU A 211 21.83 -15.92 -19.64
C GLU A 211 23.28 -15.84 -20.15
N ALA A 212 23.53 -15.14 -21.27
CA ALA A 212 24.88 -14.90 -21.76
C ALA A 212 25.72 -14.00 -20.82
N GLU A 213 25.10 -13.01 -20.19
CA GLU A 213 25.77 -12.15 -19.21
C GLU A 213 26.02 -12.88 -17.87
N GLU A 214 25.08 -13.73 -17.44
CA GLU A 214 25.21 -14.55 -16.25
C GLU A 214 26.27 -15.65 -16.42
N ALA A 215 26.32 -16.33 -17.57
CA ALA A 215 27.39 -17.27 -17.90
C ALA A 215 28.77 -16.60 -17.92
N ARG A 216 28.85 -15.36 -18.42
CA ARG A 216 30.09 -14.57 -18.42
C ARG A 216 30.51 -14.12 -17.01
N ARG A 217 29.56 -13.77 -16.14
CA ARG A 217 29.80 -13.46 -14.72
C ARG A 217 30.15 -14.70 -13.90
N ALA A 218 29.56 -15.86 -14.21
CA ALA A 218 29.89 -17.14 -13.60
C ALA A 218 31.32 -17.58 -13.95
N ALA A 219 31.74 -17.42 -15.22
CA ALA A 219 33.11 -17.66 -15.66
C ALA A 219 34.12 -16.71 -14.98
N GLN A 220 33.77 -15.43 -14.79
CA GLN A 220 34.60 -14.47 -14.04
C GLN A 220 34.70 -14.80 -12.54
N ARG A 221 33.62 -15.33 -11.92
CA ARG A 221 33.62 -15.77 -10.52
C ARG A 221 34.38 -17.09 -10.31
N ALA A 222 34.41 -17.97 -11.29
CA ALA A 222 35.20 -19.20 -11.27
C ALA A 222 36.71 -18.91 -11.30
N LEU A 223 37.13 -17.83 -11.96
CA LEU A 223 38.52 -17.36 -11.98
C LEU A 223 38.93 -16.62 -10.68
N ALA A 224 37.97 -16.11 -9.89
CA ALA A 224 38.23 -15.34 -8.68
C ALA A 224 38.16 -16.14 -7.36
N LYS A 225 37.81 -17.44 -7.40
CA LYS A 225 37.78 -18.34 -6.23
C LYS A 225 38.97 -19.30 -6.21
N LYS A 226 40.18 -18.77 -6.07
CA LYS A 226 41.37 -19.54 -5.68
C LYS A 226 42.20 -18.77 -4.67
N SER A 227 41.64 -18.63 -3.45
CA SER A 227 42.36 -18.51 -2.18
C SER A 227 41.45 -17.82 -1.17
N GLU A 228 40.79 -18.59 -0.32
CA GLU A 228 40.60 -18.25 1.10
C GLU A 228 39.90 -19.42 1.81
N PRO A 229 40.32 -19.75 3.05
CA PRO A 229 39.86 -20.93 3.76
C PRO A 229 38.42 -20.74 4.24
N LYS A 230 37.59 -21.76 4.04
CA LYS A 230 36.20 -21.80 4.53
C LYS A 230 36.18 -21.56 6.05
N PRO A 231 35.46 -20.54 6.56
CA PRO A 231 35.02 -20.57 7.94
C PRO A 231 34.01 -21.70 8.11
N ALA A 232 34.13 -22.46 9.20
CA ALA A 232 33.26 -23.58 9.53
C ALA A 232 31.79 -23.12 9.66
N PRO A 233 30.80 -23.84 9.08
CA PRO A 233 29.39 -23.50 9.26
C PRO A 233 28.89 -24.13 10.56
N VAL A 234 28.39 -23.31 11.50
CA VAL A 234 27.61 -23.82 12.64
C VAL A 234 26.18 -23.31 12.58
N LYS A 235 25.32 -24.21 12.09
CA LYS A 235 24.03 -24.70 12.62
C LYS A 235 22.92 -23.69 12.99
N ASN A 236 22.05 -23.44 12.02
CA ASN A 236 20.72 -24.08 12.01
C ASN A 236 20.11 -23.82 10.63
N PRO A 237 20.19 -24.78 9.67
CA PRO A 237 19.35 -24.68 8.50
C PRO A 237 17.88 -24.66 8.99
N LEU A 238 17.06 -23.79 8.40
CA LEU A 238 15.63 -23.67 8.74
C LEU A 238 14.90 -25.01 8.69
N VAL A 239 15.46 -25.94 7.92
CA VAL A 239 15.01 -27.28 7.73
C VAL A 239 16.17 -28.21 8.12
N PRO A 240 15.94 -29.28 8.90
CA PRO A 240 16.96 -30.29 9.19
C PRO A 240 17.60 -30.82 7.90
N GLY A 241 18.92 -31.02 7.90
CA GLY A 241 19.59 -31.62 6.76
C GLY A 241 19.28 -33.11 6.60
N PRO A 242 19.62 -33.72 5.45
CA PRO A 242 19.37 -35.13 5.17
C PRO A 242 19.96 -36.08 6.23
N GLU A 243 21.04 -35.66 6.89
CA GLU A 243 21.70 -36.39 7.98
C GLU A 243 20.79 -36.64 9.19
N SER A 244 19.69 -35.89 9.33
CA SER A 244 18.70 -36.09 10.38
C SER A 244 17.66 -37.18 10.07
N GLY A 245 17.75 -37.81 8.89
CA GLY A 245 16.76 -38.80 8.40
C GLY A 245 15.42 -38.18 8.00
N TYR A 246 15.35 -36.85 7.92
CA TYR A 246 14.17 -36.12 7.46
C TYR A 246 14.18 -36.02 5.93
N THR A 247 13.07 -36.43 5.31
CA THR A 247 12.87 -36.37 3.86
C THR A 247 11.68 -35.44 3.58
N PRO A 248 11.92 -34.19 3.18
CA PRO A 248 10.84 -33.27 2.82
C PRO A 248 10.20 -33.69 1.50
N ARG A 249 8.93 -33.33 1.30
CA ARG A 249 8.24 -33.44 0.00
C ARG A 249 8.97 -32.69 -1.12
N SER A 250 9.56 -31.54 -0.77
CA SER A 250 10.39 -30.70 -1.62
C SER A 250 11.24 -29.80 -0.72
N MET A 251 12.52 -29.67 -1.05
CA MET A 251 13.44 -28.80 -0.29
C MET A 251 13.02 -27.33 -0.41
N GLN A 252 12.59 -26.89 -1.59
CA GLN A 252 12.14 -25.53 -1.83
C GLN A 252 10.87 -25.23 -1.03
N PHE A 253 9.93 -26.17 -0.98
CA PHE A 253 8.72 -26.05 -0.16
C PHE A 253 9.07 -25.97 1.32
N ALA A 254 9.87 -26.90 1.84
CA ALA A 254 10.21 -26.92 3.27
C ALA A 254 10.98 -25.66 3.69
N GLN A 255 11.86 -25.15 2.82
CA GLN A 255 12.56 -23.88 3.05
C GLN A 255 11.60 -22.70 3.07
N LEU A 256 10.67 -22.61 2.10
CA LEU A 256 9.66 -21.56 2.08
C LEU A 256 8.77 -21.63 3.33
N ALA A 257 8.21 -22.81 3.61
CA ALA A 257 7.33 -23.07 4.74
C ALA A 257 8.01 -22.71 6.07
N ALA A 258 9.25 -23.15 6.29
CA ALA A 258 10.00 -22.80 7.49
C ALA A 258 10.36 -21.29 7.55
N ALA A 259 10.62 -20.66 6.40
CA ALA A 259 10.99 -19.25 6.35
C ALA A 259 9.81 -18.31 6.63
N VAL A 260 8.62 -18.61 6.10
CA VAL A 260 7.41 -17.82 6.32
C VAL A 260 6.68 -18.22 7.59
N SER A 261 6.83 -19.46 8.08
CA SER A 261 6.21 -19.94 9.31
C SER A 261 6.39 -18.95 10.46
N ALA A 262 5.33 -18.80 11.25
CA ALA A 262 5.44 -18.13 12.52
C ALA A 262 6.50 -18.80 13.41
N MET A 263 7.12 -17.97 14.24
CA MET A 263 8.16 -18.41 15.15
C MET A 263 7.54 -19.22 16.29
N TYR A 264 8.27 -20.24 16.73
CA TYR A 264 7.86 -21.11 17.81
C TYR A 264 9.10 -21.71 18.50
N LYS A 265 8.90 -22.28 19.68
CA LYS A 265 9.91 -22.97 20.46
C LYS A 265 9.46 -24.40 20.74
N MET A 266 10.37 -25.37 20.58
CA MET A 266 10.14 -26.77 20.93
C MET A 266 11.43 -27.41 21.47
N PRO A 267 11.36 -28.58 22.15
CA PRO A 267 12.54 -29.25 22.65
C PRO A 267 13.60 -29.49 21.56
N GLY A 268 14.83 -29.02 21.77
CA GLY A 268 15.93 -29.17 20.83
C GLY A 268 15.82 -28.37 19.52
N ARG A 269 14.80 -27.50 19.37
CA ARG A 269 14.63 -26.65 18.17
C ARG A 269 13.97 -25.32 18.54
N ASP A 270 14.71 -24.23 18.33
CA ASP A 270 14.24 -22.86 18.50
C ASP A 270 14.22 -22.16 17.12
N MET A 271 13.04 -21.68 16.71
CA MET A 271 12.86 -20.97 15.44
C MET A 271 12.86 -19.44 15.58
N PHE A 272 13.06 -18.90 16.80
CA PHE A 272 13.16 -17.47 17.01
C PHE A 272 14.39 -16.91 16.29
N ARG A 273 14.17 -15.86 15.52
CA ARG A 273 15.17 -15.25 14.66
C ARG A 273 15.08 -13.74 14.80
N PRO A 274 16.22 -13.00 14.82
CA PRO A 274 16.20 -11.56 14.70
C PRO A 274 15.45 -11.13 13.42
N ASP A 275 14.63 -10.08 13.49
CA ASP A 275 13.73 -9.66 12.41
C ASP A 275 14.45 -9.51 11.06
N GLY A 276 15.61 -8.83 11.04
CA GLY A 276 16.42 -8.68 9.83
C GLY A 276 16.88 -10.02 9.22
N LYS A 277 17.16 -11.04 10.05
CA LYS A 277 17.51 -12.39 9.59
C LYS A 277 16.28 -13.13 9.07
N ALA A 278 15.14 -13.01 9.74
CA ALA A 278 13.88 -13.61 9.32
C ALA A 278 13.45 -13.10 7.93
N ARG A 279 13.48 -11.78 7.74
CA ARG A 279 13.21 -11.10 6.47
C ARG A 279 14.11 -11.58 5.33
N MET A 280 15.42 -11.62 5.56
CA MET A 280 16.39 -12.08 4.56
C MET A 280 16.13 -13.54 4.17
N GLN A 281 15.89 -14.41 5.15
CA GLN A 281 15.64 -15.82 4.91
C GLN A 281 14.33 -16.06 4.17
N ALA A 282 13.27 -15.31 4.50
CA ALA A 282 11.99 -15.35 3.78
C ALA A 282 12.18 -14.94 2.32
N ALA A 283 12.89 -13.83 2.06
CA ALA A 283 13.18 -13.39 0.70
C ALA A 283 14.04 -14.40 -0.08
N GLN A 284 15.06 -15.01 0.55
CA GLN A 284 15.87 -16.05 -0.11
C GLN A 284 15.06 -17.29 -0.46
N ALA A 285 14.23 -17.78 0.47
CA ALA A 285 13.38 -18.95 0.22
C ALA A 285 12.30 -18.67 -0.84
N ALA A 286 11.69 -17.48 -0.78
CA ALA A 286 10.72 -17.00 -1.75
C ALA A 286 11.30 -16.85 -3.16
N ALA A 287 12.52 -16.33 -3.29
CA ALA A 287 13.23 -16.22 -4.58
C ALA A 287 13.59 -17.61 -5.17
N ALA A 288 13.87 -18.60 -4.31
CA ALA A 288 14.20 -19.95 -4.73
C ALA A 288 12.97 -20.81 -5.08
N TYR A 289 11.79 -20.46 -4.57
CA TYR A 289 10.55 -21.19 -4.84
C TYR A 289 10.03 -20.88 -6.26
N PRO A 290 9.52 -21.86 -7.02
CA PRO A 290 9.12 -21.69 -8.42
C PRO A 290 7.74 -21.00 -8.57
N ASN A 291 7.61 -19.76 -8.09
CA ASN A 291 6.43 -18.93 -8.26
C ASN A 291 6.84 -17.52 -8.76
N PRO A 292 6.45 -17.10 -9.98
CA PRO A 292 6.89 -15.83 -10.55
C PRO A 292 6.49 -14.59 -9.74
N GLU A 293 5.29 -14.55 -9.17
CA GLU A 293 4.81 -13.40 -8.40
C GLU A 293 5.61 -13.25 -7.09
N LEU A 294 5.81 -14.37 -6.39
CA LEU A 294 6.59 -14.41 -5.16
C LEU A 294 8.07 -14.05 -5.42
N GLN A 295 8.63 -14.52 -6.54
CA GLN A 295 9.99 -14.19 -6.97
C GLN A 295 10.17 -12.69 -7.25
N GLN A 296 9.17 -12.00 -7.79
CA GLN A 296 9.26 -10.56 -8.04
C GLN A 296 9.43 -9.77 -6.74
N TYR A 297 8.58 -10.02 -5.73
CA TYR A 297 8.70 -9.37 -4.42
C TYR A 297 10.03 -9.72 -3.74
N ALA A 298 10.41 -11.00 -3.78
CA ALA A 298 11.61 -11.50 -3.14
C ALA A 298 12.89 -10.93 -3.75
N ASN A 299 13.01 -10.92 -5.07
CA ASN A 299 14.18 -10.37 -5.76
C ASN A 299 14.31 -8.87 -5.52
N LYS A 300 13.19 -8.13 -5.58
CA LYS A 300 13.19 -6.69 -5.25
C LYS A 300 13.63 -6.46 -3.81
N MET A 301 13.13 -7.23 -2.86
CA MET A 301 13.55 -7.15 -1.45
C MET A 301 15.03 -7.46 -1.27
N LEU A 302 15.57 -8.49 -1.93
CA LEU A 302 17.00 -8.85 -1.85
C LEU A 302 17.89 -7.76 -2.45
N ASP A 303 17.52 -7.20 -3.60
CA ASP A 303 18.24 -6.10 -4.22
C ASP A 303 18.22 -4.85 -3.32
N ARG A 304 17.10 -4.61 -2.64
CA ARG A 304 16.97 -3.52 -1.65
C ARG A 304 17.83 -3.73 -0.42
N ILE A 305 17.81 -4.91 0.19
CA ILE A 305 18.69 -5.24 1.32
C ILE A 305 20.16 -5.05 0.91
N LYS A 306 20.52 -5.51 -0.28
CA LYS A 306 21.88 -5.34 -0.80
C LYS A 306 22.22 -3.87 -1.03
N ALA A 307 21.31 -3.08 -1.58
CA ALA A 307 21.53 -1.65 -1.76
C ALA A 307 21.70 -0.93 -0.41
N ASP A 308 20.95 -1.34 0.61
CA ASP A 308 21.00 -0.74 1.95
C ASP A 308 22.28 -1.11 2.72
N GLN A 309 22.79 -2.33 2.51
CA GLN A 309 24.09 -2.74 3.04
C GLN A 309 25.26 -1.97 2.39
N ASN A 310 25.11 -1.54 1.15
CA ASN A 310 26.14 -0.83 0.38
C ASN A 310 25.95 0.69 0.35
N ILE A 311 25.30 1.29 1.37
CA ILE A 311 25.18 2.74 1.47
C ILE A 311 26.55 3.36 1.79
N ASP A 312 27.08 4.12 0.83
CA ASP A 312 28.24 4.99 1.05
C ASP A 312 27.79 6.27 1.77
N VAL A 313 27.94 6.27 3.09
CA VAL A 313 27.55 7.38 3.96
C VAL A 313 28.34 8.65 3.64
N GLN A 314 29.61 8.54 3.27
CA GLN A 314 30.46 9.70 3.00
C GLN A 314 30.11 10.35 1.67
N ALA A 315 29.75 9.56 0.64
CA ALA A 315 29.18 10.11 -0.58
C ALA A 315 27.85 10.82 -0.31
N VAL A 316 26.93 10.20 0.45
CA VAL A 316 25.64 10.82 0.79
C VAL A 316 25.83 12.11 1.58
N ARG A 317 26.74 12.14 2.56
CA ARG A 317 27.05 13.33 3.36
C ARG A 317 27.54 14.48 2.47
N ARG A 318 28.43 14.21 1.51
CA ARG A 318 28.91 15.20 0.54
C ARG A 318 27.77 15.72 -0.33
N ASP A 319 26.91 14.86 -0.83
CA ASP A 319 25.75 15.25 -1.65
C ASP A 319 24.75 16.11 -0.86
N LEU A 320 24.49 15.76 0.40
CA LEU A 320 23.62 16.55 1.29
C LEU A 320 24.20 17.94 1.53
N LEU A 321 25.50 18.06 1.83
CA LEU A 321 26.17 19.35 2.01
C LEU A 321 26.18 20.17 0.72
N ALA A 322 26.47 19.56 -0.43
CA ALA A 322 26.46 20.24 -1.72
C ALA A 322 25.05 20.76 -2.09
N ARG A 323 24.01 19.98 -1.78
CA ARG A 323 22.63 20.40 -1.99
C ARG A 323 22.20 21.48 -1.01
N ALA A 324 22.61 21.39 0.25
CA ALA A 324 22.39 22.42 1.25
C ALA A 324 23.01 23.75 0.85
N ASP A 325 24.26 23.75 0.37
CA ASP A 325 24.96 24.95 -0.12
C ASP A 325 24.32 25.53 -1.38
N ARG A 326 23.79 24.68 -2.28
CA ARG A 326 23.03 25.16 -3.44
C ARG A 326 21.73 25.86 -3.02
N LEU A 327 20.97 25.25 -2.10
CA LEU A 327 19.68 25.77 -1.64
C LEU A 327 19.83 27.02 -0.77
N SER A 328 20.91 27.12 0.03
CA SER A 328 21.17 28.31 0.84
C SER A 328 21.44 29.56 0.00
N ARG A 329 21.98 29.37 -1.21
CA ARG A 329 22.27 30.42 -2.20
C ARG A 329 21.13 30.66 -3.19
N GLN A 330 20.01 29.93 -3.06
CA GLN A 330 18.87 30.08 -3.97
C GLN A 330 18.10 31.37 -3.66
N THR A 331 17.83 32.13 -4.72
CA THR A 331 16.97 33.31 -4.68
C THR A 331 15.63 33.01 -5.33
N LEU A 332 14.60 33.78 -4.96
CA LEU A 332 13.30 33.74 -5.61
C LEU A 332 13.46 34.14 -7.08
N GLU A 333 12.77 33.44 -7.98
CA GLU A 333 12.79 33.80 -9.41
C GLU A 333 12.08 35.14 -9.64
N TYR A 334 12.58 35.95 -10.58
CA TYR A 334 11.95 37.23 -10.93
C TYR A 334 10.48 37.02 -11.33
N GLY A 335 9.58 37.81 -10.74
CA GLY A 335 8.14 37.73 -11.00
C GLY A 335 7.40 36.62 -10.24
N SER A 336 8.07 35.86 -9.36
CA SER A 336 7.41 34.93 -8.43
C SER A 336 6.72 35.67 -7.29
N VAL A 337 5.62 35.14 -6.74
CA VAL A 337 4.90 35.81 -5.63
C VAL A 337 5.72 35.67 -4.35
N LYS A 338 6.19 36.81 -3.82
CA LYS A 338 7.01 36.93 -2.61
C LYS A 338 6.16 37.04 -1.35
N SER A 339 5.08 37.82 -1.41
CA SER A 339 4.13 38.00 -0.32
C SER A 339 2.81 38.54 -0.87
N THR A 340 1.78 38.58 -0.02
CA THR A 340 0.54 39.27 -0.33
C THR A 340 0.25 40.30 0.75
N TYR A 341 -0.19 41.49 0.37
CA TYR A 341 -0.67 42.49 1.32
C TYR A 341 -2.14 42.78 1.03
N THR A 342 -2.91 43.02 2.08
CA THR A 342 -4.31 43.44 1.97
C THR A 342 -4.37 44.95 2.11
N ASP A 343 -4.90 45.63 1.10
CA ASP A 343 -5.07 47.09 1.11
C ASP A 343 -6.18 47.50 2.10
N SER A 344 -6.27 48.81 2.38
CA SER A 344 -7.29 49.36 3.28
C SER A 344 -8.73 49.17 2.78
N ASP A 345 -8.92 48.86 1.51
CA ASP A 345 -10.20 48.52 0.88
C ASP A 345 -10.57 47.02 0.97
N GLY A 346 -9.72 46.20 1.59
CA GLY A 346 -9.91 44.75 1.72
C GLY A 346 -9.43 43.91 0.54
N SER A 347 -8.89 44.52 -0.52
CA SER A 347 -8.34 43.80 -1.68
C SER A 347 -6.95 43.24 -1.40
N THR A 348 -6.70 41.97 -1.75
CA THR A 348 -5.40 41.32 -1.58
C THR A 348 -4.56 41.45 -2.84
N ARG A 349 -3.38 42.09 -2.74
CA ARG A 349 -2.44 42.24 -3.85
C ARG A 349 -1.20 41.40 -3.63
N SER A 350 -0.72 40.77 -4.70
CA SER A 350 0.52 39.99 -4.71
C SER A 350 1.71 40.92 -4.94
N VAL A 351 2.72 40.79 -4.08
CA VAL A 351 4.04 41.41 -4.24
C VAL A 351 4.93 40.39 -4.93
N PHE A 352 5.55 40.79 -6.03
CA PHE A 352 6.40 39.91 -6.82
C PHE A 352 7.88 40.12 -6.47
N ALA A 353 8.67 39.05 -6.56
CA ALA A 353 10.10 39.06 -6.31
C ALA A 353 10.86 39.76 -7.44
N SER A 354 11.89 40.52 -7.08
CA SER A 354 12.83 41.17 -8.00
C SER A 354 13.95 40.24 -8.50
N GLY A 355 13.99 38.98 -8.05
CA GLY A 355 14.92 37.96 -8.54
C GLY A 355 16.18 37.78 -7.68
N ASN A 356 16.43 38.72 -6.76
CA ASN A 356 17.61 38.76 -5.90
C ASN A 356 17.27 38.49 -4.42
N GLU A 357 16.00 38.32 -4.09
CA GLU A 357 15.58 38.03 -2.73
C GLU A 357 15.88 36.59 -2.35
N PRO A 358 16.30 36.31 -1.10
CA PRO A 358 16.49 34.96 -0.63
C PRO A 358 15.16 34.18 -0.66
N ASP A 359 15.23 32.95 -1.16
CA ASP A 359 14.14 31.99 -1.05
C ASP A 359 14.21 31.35 0.35
N TYR A 360 13.44 31.88 1.29
CA TYR A 360 13.48 31.45 2.71
C TYR A 360 13.08 29.98 2.90
N ASP A 361 12.25 29.42 2.02
CA ASP A 361 11.86 28.01 2.09
C ASP A 361 12.99 27.11 1.58
N ALA A 362 13.64 27.50 0.47
CA ALA A 362 14.86 26.84 0.02
C ALA A 362 15.98 26.92 1.06
N GLN A 363 16.18 28.07 1.69
CA GLN A 363 17.18 28.25 2.74
C GLN A 363 16.89 27.38 3.97
N ARG A 364 15.63 27.28 4.39
CA ARG A 364 15.21 26.42 5.50
C ARG A 364 15.44 24.94 5.19
N GLU A 365 15.12 24.50 3.97
CA GLU A 365 15.41 23.14 3.54
C GLU A 365 16.92 22.91 3.43
N GLY A 366 17.69 23.89 2.97
CA GLY A 366 19.15 23.85 2.94
C GLY A 366 19.76 23.68 4.35
N GLN A 367 19.28 24.44 5.33
CA GLN A 367 19.67 24.29 6.74
C GLN A 367 19.35 22.89 7.27
N ARG A 368 18.13 22.40 7.02
CA ARG A 368 17.72 21.04 7.38
C ARG A 368 18.65 19.98 6.79
N LEU A 369 19.01 20.10 5.51
CA LEU A 369 19.92 19.15 4.85
C LEU A 369 21.35 19.23 5.41
N ALA A 370 21.83 20.43 5.76
CA ALA A 370 23.13 20.60 6.41
C ALA A 370 23.15 20.00 7.82
N GLU A 371 22.07 20.17 8.59
CA GLU A 371 21.91 19.53 9.90
C GLU A 371 21.88 18.01 9.78
N LEU A 372 21.13 17.48 8.82
CA LEU A 372 21.10 16.05 8.51
C LEU A 372 22.49 15.51 8.14
N ALA A 373 23.27 16.26 7.37
CA ALA A 373 24.63 15.88 7.01
C ALA A 373 25.62 15.92 8.19
N ARG A 374 25.29 16.63 9.28
CA ARG A 374 26.09 16.66 10.51
C ARG A 374 25.77 15.52 11.47
N LYS A 375 24.70 14.76 11.21
CA LYS A 375 24.31 13.62 12.03
C LYS A 375 25.31 12.46 11.98
N SER A 376 25.07 11.46 12.83
CA SER A 376 25.82 10.22 12.86
C SER A 376 25.65 9.42 11.57
N ASP A 377 26.60 8.52 11.29
CA ASP A 377 26.56 7.69 10.08
C ASP A 377 25.32 6.78 10.03
N ASP A 378 24.87 6.28 11.20
CA ASP A 378 23.66 5.46 11.30
C ASP A 378 22.39 6.25 11.01
N GLU A 379 22.29 7.50 11.48
CA GLU A 379 21.15 8.38 11.15
C GLU A 379 21.09 8.74 9.66
N ILE A 380 22.25 8.93 9.01
CA ILE A 380 22.30 9.15 7.56
C ILE A 380 21.87 7.89 6.82
N ARG A 381 22.28 6.69 7.27
CA ARG A 381 21.80 5.42 6.70
C ARG A 381 20.29 5.27 6.85
N GLU A 382 19.72 5.54 8.02
CA GLU A 382 18.28 5.48 8.24
C GLU A 382 17.52 6.48 7.37
N TYR A 383 18.05 7.70 7.19
CA TYR A 383 17.48 8.66 6.24
C TYR A 383 17.46 8.14 4.81
N VAL A 384 18.58 7.56 4.34
CA VAL A 384 18.68 6.99 2.99
C VAL A 384 17.71 5.82 2.80
N LYS A 385 17.60 4.94 3.80
CA LYS A 385 16.61 3.84 3.81
C LYS A 385 15.18 4.39 3.76
N GLY A 386 14.89 5.44 4.52
CA GLY A 386 13.59 6.12 4.53
C GLY A 386 13.21 6.69 3.17
N LEU A 387 14.13 7.42 2.51
CA LEU A 387 13.92 7.90 1.14
C LEU A 387 13.65 6.75 0.17
N ARG A 388 14.45 5.69 0.30
CA ARG A 388 14.34 4.49 -0.51
C ARG A 388 13.03 3.73 -0.30
N ASN A 389 12.40 3.81 0.87
CA ASN A 389 11.09 3.21 1.15
C ASN A 389 9.92 3.97 0.49
N THR A 390 10.16 5.19 0.02
CA THR A 390 9.13 5.94 -0.71
C THR A 390 8.97 5.38 -2.13
N ASN A 391 7.73 5.25 -2.57
CA ASN A 391 7.43 4.99 -3.98
C ASN A 391 7.48 6.33 -4.70
N SER A 392 8.32 6.44 -5.72
CA SER A 392 8.26 7.57 -6.63
C SER A 392 6.99 7.51 -7.47
N TRP A 393 6.58 8.64 -8.04
CA TRP A 393 5.48 8.67 -9.01
C TRP A 393 5.73 7.71 -10.18
N SER A 394 6.98 7.53 -10.61
CA SER A 394 7.35 6.52 -11.61
C SER A 394 7.12 5.09 -11.13
N ASP A 395 7.38 4.78 -9.85
CA ASP A 395 7.15 3.44 -9.29
C ASP A 395 5.66 3.10 -9.24
N LEU A 396 4.79 4.10 -9.01
CA LEU A 396 3.34 3.92 -8.88
C LEU A 396 2.61 3.83 -10.23
N PHE A 397 3.08 4.54 -11.27
CA PHE A 397 2.35 4.64 -12.55
C PHE A 397 3.05 3.96 -13.74
N ALA A 398 4.35 3.70 -13.66
CA ALA A 398 5.14 3.08 -14.74
C ALA A 398 6.04 1.94 -14.26
N GLY A 399 6.03 1.63 -12.96
CA GLY A 399 6.78 0.54 -12.36
C GLY A 399 6.09 -0.83 -12.55
N ASP A 400 6.68 -1.84 -11.94
CA ASP A 400 6.13 -3.21 -11.82
C ASP A 400 4.85 -3.29 -10.96
N GLY A 401 4.33 -2.16 -10.46
CA GLY A 401 3.24 -2.10 -9.50
C GLY A 401 3.64 -2.54 -8.09
N ILE A 402 4.93 -2.83 -7.87
CA ILE A 402 5.46 -3.34 -6.61
C ILE A 402 6.08 -2.20 -5.81
N THR A 403 5.71 -2.09 -4.55
CA THR A 403 6.26 -1.06 -3.66
C THR A 403 7.75 -1.26 -3.36
N ASN A 404 8.46 -0.15 -3.16
CA ASN A 404 9.84 -0.12 -2.69
C ASN A 404 9.95 -0.25 -1.15
N ASN A 405 8.83 -0.23 -0.43
CA ASN A 405 8.82 -0.35 1.02
C ASN A 405 9.14 -1.80 1.43
N LEU A 406 10.22 -1.98 2.19
CA LEU A 406 10.70 -3.29 2.64
C LEU A 406 9.69 -4.04 3.52
N ASP A 407 8.91 -3.34 4.35
CA ASP A 407 7.90 -3.96 5.20
C ASP A 407 6.75 -4.52 4.34
N HIS A 408 6.28 -3.75 3.36
CA HIS A 408 5.24 -4.21 2.46
C HIS A 408 5.71 -5.38 1.58
N LEU A 409 6.94 -5.34 1.06
CA LEU A 409 7.54 -6.45 0.32
C LEU A 409 7.57 -7.73 1.18
N TYR A 410 7.97 -7.61 2.44
CA TYR A 410 7.98 -8.73 3.38
C TYR A 410 6.56 -9.24 3.67
N GLN A 411 5.60 -8.36 3.91
CA GLN A 411 4.20 -8.74 4.12
C GLN A 411 3.60 -9.48 2.91
N ASN A 412 3.90 -9.04 1.68
CA ASN A 412 3.47 -9.73 0.47
C ASN A 412 4.06 -11.15 0.39
N ILE A 413 5.35 -11.30 0.71
CA ILE A 413 5.99 -12.62 0.79
C ILE A 413 5.30 -13.51 1.82
N LEU A 414 4.93 -12.99 2.99
CA LEU A 414 4.20 -13.76 4.00
C LEU A 414 2.79 -14.14 3.52
N ILE A 415 2.02 -13.18 3.00
CA ILE A 415 0.63 -13.41 2.58
C ILE A 415 0.56 -14.44 1.44
N ASP A 416 1.33 -14.25 0.37
CA ASP A 416 1.28 -15.14 -0.78
C ASP A 416 2.02 -16.44 -0.52
N GLY A 417 3.13 -16.39 0.23
CA GLY A 417 3.82 -17.57 0.75
C GLY A 417 2.90 -18.43 1.60
N TYR A 418 2.05 -17.83 2.44
CA TYR A 418 1.07 -18.57 3.25
C TYR A 418 0.03 -19.29 2.41
N LYS A 419 -0.53 -18.62 1.39
CA LYS A 419 -1.49 -19.25 0.48
C LYS A 419 -0.87 -20.47 -0.20
N ILE A 420 0.33 -20.30 -0.76
CA ILE A 420 1.09 -21.36 -1.42
C ILE A 420 1.35 -22.53 -0.46
N VAL A 421 1.92 -22.26 0.71
CA VAL A 421 2.28 -23.29 1.71
C VAL A 421 1.05 -24.04 2.18
N ARG A 422 -0.09 -23.36 2.39
CA ARG A 422 -1.35 -24.00 2.77
C ARG A 422 -1.92 -24.87 1.66
N GLU A 423 -1.97 -24.37 0.43
CA GLU A 423 -2.54 -25.11 -0.70
C GLU A 423 -1.71 -26.34 -1.06
N GLU A 424 -0.39 -26.20 -1.13
CA GLU A 424 0.51 -27.32 -1.36
C GLU A 424 0.55 -28.27 -0.15
N GLY A 425 0.49 -27.69 1.06
CA GLY A 425 0.26 -28.39 2.33
C GLY A 425 -0.88 -29.38 2.23
N LYS A 426 -2.07 -28.85 1.91
CA LYS A 426 -3.33 -29.58 1.75
C LYS A 426 -3.29 -30.59 0.61
N ARG A 427 -2.73 -30.23 -0.55
CA ARG A 427 -2.64 -31.10 -1.72
C ARG A 427 -1.80 -32.35 -1.47
N ALA A 428 -0.69 -32.21 -0.75
CA ALA A 428 0.22 -33.32 -0.48
C ALA A 428 -0.01 -34.01 0.88
N ALA A 429 -1.11 -33.68 1.57
CA ALA A 429 -1.38 -34.20 2.89
C ALA A 429 -1.77 -35.69 2.86
N GLY A 430 -1.40 -36.42 3.92
CA GLY A 430 -1.81 -37.80 4.13
C GLY A 430 -3.31 -37.93 4.42
N LYS A 431 -3.74 -39.16 4.71
CA LYS A 431 -5.16 -39.50 4.93
C LYS A 431 -5.81 -38.58 5.97
N LYS A 432 -7.03 -38.14 5.67
CA LYS A 432 -7.84 -37.32 6.57
C LYS A 432 -8.33 -38.17 7.75
N SER A 433 -8.07 -37.67 8.96
CA SER A 433 -8.52 -38.24 10.23
C SER A 433 -9.77 -37.50 10.70
N ASP A 434 -10.74 -38.25 11.22
CA ASP A 434 -11.93 -37.68 11.89
C ASP A 434 -11.59 -37.13 13.29
N LYS A 435 -10.51 -37.65 13.89
CA LYS A 435 -9.98 -37.17 15.18
C LYS A 435 -9.01 -36.03 14.96
N CYS A 436 -9.04 -35.05 15.85
CA CYS A 436 -8.06 -33.97 15.85
C CYS A 436 -6.67 -34.54 16.15
N LEU A 437 -5.68 -34.21 15.31
CA LEU A 437 -4.31 -34.68 15.46
C LEU A 437 -3.52 -33.88 16.50
N ILE A 438 -4.07 -32.75 16.95
CA ILE A 438 -3.41 -31.84 17.87
C ILE A 438 -4.31 -31.47 19.04
N SER A 439 -3.70 -31.07 20.15
CA SER A 439 -4.37 -30.28 21.18
C SER A 439 -3.72 -28.91 21.27
N ILE A 440 -4.52 -27.89 21.59
CA ILE A 440 -4.06 -26.52 21.84
C ILE A 440 -4.62 -26.02 23.16
N TRP A 441 -3.79 -25.32 23.92
CA TRP A 441 -4.19 -24.67 25.16
C TRP A 441 -3.34 -23.43 25.43
N ARG A 442 -3.77 -22.60 26.39
CA ARG A 442 -3.01 -21.44 26.85
C ARG A 442 -2.33 -21.77 28.17
N ALA A 443 -1.01 -21.58 28.22
CA ALA A 443 -0.27 -21.67 29.48
C ALA A 443 -0.46 -20.39 30.32
N ASP A 444 -0.59 -19.25 29.64
CA ASP A 444 -0.87 -17.94 30.23
C ASP A 444 -1.68 -17.06 29.24
N SER A 445 -1.97 -15.82 29.61
CA SER A 445 -2.76 -14.88 28.79
C SER A 445 -2.14 -14.52 27.43
N SER A 446 -0.89 -14.88 27.15
CA SER A 446 -0.16 -14.54 25.92
C SER A 446 0.46 -15.73 25.19
N THR A 447 0.60 -16.86 25.88
CA THR A 447 1.37 -18.01 25.39
C THR A 447 0.45 -19.20 25.11
N SER A 448 0.37 -19.58 23.83
CA SER A 448 -0.35 -20.79 23.39
C SER A 448 0.63 -21.93 23.16
N LYS A 449 0.23 -23.14 23.56
CA LYS A 449 0.98 -24.37 23.36
C LYS A 449 0.17 -25.36 22.53
N LEU A 450 0.87 -26.05 21.63
CA LEU A 450 0.35 -27.13 20.81
C LEU A 450 0.99 -28.46 21.23
N ARG A 451 0.28 -29.57 21.10
CA ARG A 451 0.82 -30.92 21.27
C ARG A 451 0.34 -31.84 20.16
N ASN A 452 1.23 -32.68 19.65
CA ASN A 452 0.85 -33.78 18.78
C ASN A 452 0.17 -34.89 19.62
N VAL A 453 -1.12 -35.09 19.42
CA VAL A 453 -1.93 -36.14 20.10
C VAL A 453 -2.35 -37.26 19.14
N SER A 454 -1.79 -37.30 17.94
CA SER A 454 -2.11 -38.31 16.92
C SER A 454 -1.67 -39.74 17.27
N GLY A 455 -0.81 -39.90 18.29
CA GLY A 455 -0.19 -41.18 18.64
C GLY A 455 0.92 -41.63 17.68
N GLN A 456 1.21 -40.86 16.63
CA GLN A 456 2.26 -41.16 15.64
C GLN A 456 3.17 -39.94 15.37
N LYS A 457 4.34 -40.21 14.79
CA LYS A 457 5.26 -39.16 14.32
C LYS A 457 4.64 -38.53 13.06
N LEU A 458 4.60 -37.20 13.03
CA LEU A 458 4.14 -36.43 11.87
C LEU A 458 5.35 -35.74 11.21
N THR A 459 5.35 -35.69 9.88
CA THR A 459 6.40 -35.08 9.05
C THR A 459 5.82 -34.05 8.08
N ASP A 460 6.59 -33.01 7.76
CA ASP A 460 6.14 -31.85 6.95
C ASP A 460 4.81 -31.27 7.43
N VAL A 461 4.70 -31.03 8.73
CA VAL A 461 3.45 -30.56 9.31
C VAL A 461 3.26 -29.09 8.98
N VAL A 462 2.24 -28.77 8.18
CA VAL A 462 1.71 -27.42 8.00
C VAL A 462 0.47 -27.28 8.87
N LEU A 463 0.55 -26.40 9.85
CA LEU A 463 -0.59 -26.00 10.67
C LEU A 463 -1.10 -24.67 10.16
N ASP A 464 -2.39 -24.61 9.85
CA ASP A 464 -3.10 -23.37 9.55
C ASP A 464 -4.01 -23.03 10.74
N LEU A 465 -3.63 -22.00 11.49
CA LEU A 465 -4.29 -21.53 12.70
C LEU A 465 -5.02 -20.24 12.39
N SER A 466 -6.34 -20.24 12.58
CA SER A 466 -7.18 -19.07 12.42
C SER A 466 -7.72 -18.65 13.78
N TRP A 467 -7.35 -17.45 14.24
CA TRP A 467 -7.70 -16.94 15.57
C TRP A 467 -8.91 -15.99 15.51
N GLY A 468 -9.84 -16.12 16.46
CA GLY A 468 -11.05 -15.32 16.57
C GLY A 468 -11.46 -15.06 18.02
N PHE A 469 -12.35 -14.08 18.21
CA PHE A 469 -12.79 -13.59 19.52
C PHE A 469 -14.30 -13.68 19.68
N THR A 470 -14.78 -13.96 20.90
CA THR A 470 -16.21 -13.91 21.22
C THR A 470 -16.59 -12.70 22.05
N SER A 471 -17.61 -12.00 21.56
CA SER A 471 -18.75 -11.53 22.38
C SER A 471 -20.06 -11.31 21.58
N SER A 472 -20.12 -11.69 20.29
CA SER A 472 -21.32 -11.52 19.46
C SER A 472 -21.18 -12.32 18.15
N GLU A 473 -22.29 -12.84 17.59
CA GLU A 473 -22.30 -13.47 16.26
C GLU A 473 -21.72 -12.58 15.14
N LYS A 474 -21.64 -11.26 15.37
CA LYS A 474 -20.99 -10.29 14.48
C LYS A 474 -19.46 -10.40 14.41
N LEU A 475 -18.82 -11.22 15.27
CA LEU A 475 -17.36 -11.35 15.41
C LEU A 475 -16.77 -12.70 14.92
N LYS A 476 -17.51 -13.51 14.16
CA LYS A 476 -16.99 -14.73 13.49
C LYS A 476 -16.02 -14.43 12.32
N LYS A 477 -15.28 -13.31 12.34
CA LYS A 477 -14.17 -13.09 11.41
C LYS A 477 -12.89 -13.47 12.13
N TYR A 478 -12.36 -14.64 11.81
CA TYR A 478 -11.01 -15.03 12.21
C TYR A 478 -10.04 -14.01 11.59
N GLY A 479 -9.51 -13.10 12.41
CA GLY A 479 -8.78 -11.90 11.96
C GLY A 479 -7.28 -12.09 11.81
N HIS A 480 -6.73 -13.14 12.44
CA HIS A 480 -5.32 -13.47 12.37
C HIS A 480 -5.17 -14.93 11.91
N ALA A 481 -4.62 -15.13 10.72
CA ALA A 481 -4.19 -16.44 10.23
C ALA A 481 -2.69 -16.59 10.46
N GLN A 482 -2.28 -17.74 10.99
CA GLN A 482 -0.90 -18.04 11.31
C GLN A 482 -0.56 -19.43 10.78
N ILE A 483 0.51 -19.53 10.00
CA ILE A 483 1.04 -20.81 9.56
C ILE A 483 2.21 -21.22 10.44
N VAL A 484 2.18 -22.46 10.92
CA VAL A 484 3.31 -23.07 11.65
C VAL A 484 3.78 -24.28 10.88
N PHE A 485 5.07 -24.30 10.53
CA PHE A 485 5.69 -25.42 9.83
C PHE A 485 6.61 -26.21 10.76
N ILE A 486 6.33 -27.49 10.94
CA ILE A 486 7.14 -28.39 11.77
C ILE A 486 7.64 -29.55 10.89
N PRO A 487 8.95 -29.61 10.55
CA PRO A 487 9.51 -30.66 9.69
C PRO A 487 9.27 -32.08 10.24
N VAL A 488 9.43 -32.23 11.55
CA VAL A 488 9.26 -33.48 12.28
C VAL A 488 8.65 -33.15 13.64
N TRP A 489 7.51 -33.77 13.95
CA TRP A 489 6.79 -33.61 15.21
C TRP A 489 6.52 -34.97 15.85
N LYS A 490 7.20 -35.26 16.97
CA LYS A 490 7.06 -36.54 17.68
C LYS A 490 5.73 -36.58 18.46
N PRO A 491 5.20 -37.79 18.74
CA PRO A 491 4.04 -37.92 19.62
C PRO A 491 4.28 -37.25 20.97
N ASN A 492 3.27 -36.55 21.49
CA ASN A 492 3.27 -35.85 22.78
C ASN A 492 4.29 -34.71 22.93
N GLU A 493 5.01 -34.36 21.87
CA GLU A 493 5.96 -33.25 21.89
C GLU A 493 5.22 -31.91 21.86
N GLU A 494 5.61 -30.98 22.74
CA GLU A 494 4.99 -29.67 22.85
C GLU A 494 5.71 -28.62 21.99
N VAL A 495 4.91 -27.72 21.44
CA VAL A 495 5.36 -26.55 20.69
C VAL A 495 4.75 -25.31 21.32
N GLU A 496 5.59 -24.38 21.73
CA GLU A 496 5.19 -23.07 22.25
C GLU A 496 5.18 -22.06 21.10
N LEU A 497 4.02 -21.47 20.81
CA LEU A 497 3.89 -20.46 19.77
C LEU A 497 4.42 -19.10 20.26
N GLN A 498 4.89 -18.28 19.32
CA GLN A 498 5.23 -16.89 19.62
C GLN A 498 4.08 -16.19 20.34
N LYS A 499 4.41 -15.42 21.38
CA LYS A 499 3.45 -14.67 22.19
C LYS A 499 2.59 -13.80 21.29
N ILE A 500 1.28 -13.97 21.39
CA ILE A 500 0.31 -13.14 20.69
C ILE A 500 -0.27 -12.19 21.74
N VAL A 501 0.08 -10.91 21.65
CA VAL A 501 -0.50 -9.87 22.49
C VAL A 501 -1.80 -9.43 21.82
N LEU A 502 -2.90 -10.07 22.22
CA LEU A 502 -4.23 -9.72 21.74
C LEU A 502 -4.86 -8.80 22.78
N SER A 503 -5.24 -7.60 22.36
CA SER A 503 -6.04 -6.69 23.15
C SER A 503 -7.45 -7.27 23.28
N GLU A 504 -7.72 -7.95 24.40
CA GLU A 504 -9.05 -8.38 24.86
C GLU A 504 -9.69 -9.47 23.98
N PRO A 505 -9.74 -10.75 24.44
CA PRO A 505 -10.77 -11.12 25.44
C PRO A 505 -10.40 -12.27 26.40
N SER A 506 -11.28 -12.47 27.39
CA SER A 506 -11.29 -13.62 28.33
C SER A 506 -11.39 -15.00 27.67
N VAL A 507 -11.86 -15.10 26.42
CA VAL A 507 -11.96 -16.36 25.67
C VAL A 507 -11.49 -16.14 24.23
N MET A 508 -10.51 -16.93 23.81
CA MET A 508 -9.99 -16.94 22.45
C MET A 508 -10.43 -18.21 21.73
N HIS A 509 -10.98 -18.09 20.53
CA HIS A 509 -11.29 -19.24 19.69
C HIS A 509 -10.21 -19.42 18.64
N VAL A 510 -9.87 -20.67 18.35
CA VAL A 510 -8.96 -21.01 17.25
C VAL A 510 -9.56 -22.13 16.43
N GLU A 511 -9.57 -21.94 15.11
CA GLU A 511 -9.80 -23.01 14.15
C GLU A 511 -8.44 -23.52 13.67
N VAL A 512 -8.26 -24.83 13.70
CA VAL A 512 -6.99 -25.48 13.35
C VAL A 512 -7.19 -26.49 12.23
N ASN A 513 -6.38 -26.34 11.19
CA ASN A 513 -6.20 -27.34 10.15
C ASN A 513 -4.75 -27.85 10.19
N VAL A 514 -4.58 -29.16 10.04
CA VAL A 514 -3.30 -29.87 10.08
C VAL A 514 -3.11 -30.60 8.76
N TYR A 515 -2.01 -30.32 8.08
CA TYR A 515 -1.62 -30.97 6.84
C TYR A 515 -0.20 -31.54 6.99
N ALA A 516 -0.08 -32.81 7.33
CA ALA A 516 1.20 -33.53 7.39
C ALA A 516 1.27 -34.59 6.28
N ASN A 517 2.46 -35.08 5.94
CA ASN A 517 2.62 -36.17 4.97
C ASN A 517 1.89 -37.45 5.45
N ASP A 518 1.91 -37.68 6.77
CA ASP A 518 1.40 -38.91 7.37
C ASP A 518 -0.12 -38.87 7.61
N ALA A 519 -0.69 -37.69 7.89
CA ALA A 519 -2.11 -37.52 8.21
C ALA A 519 -2.56 -36.07 8.05
N SER A 520 -3.86 -35.86 7.89
CA SER A 520 -4.49 -34.53 7.91
C SER A 520 -5.71 -34.48 8.81
N SER A 521 -6.06 -33.30 9.30
CA SER A 521 -7.31 -33.06 10.06
C SER A 521 -7.73 -31.60 9.89
N GLU A 522 -9.02 -31.33 9.67
CA GLU A 522 -9.51 -30.00 9.29
C GLU A 522 -10.75 -29.60 10.11
N GLY A 523 -10.97 -28.30 10.29
CA GLY A 523 -12.20 -27.72 10.86
C GLY A 523 -12.33 -27.86 12.37
N HIS A 524 -11.25 -28.18 13.08
CA HIS A 524 -11.28 -28.36 14.53
C HIS A 524 -11.24 -27.01 15.23
N LYS A 525 -12.23 -26.75 16.09
CA LYS A 525 -12.38 -25.50 16.82
C LYS A 525 -12.10 -25.70 18.30
N PHE A 526 -11.28 -24.83 18.87
CA PHE A 526 -10.95 -24.82 20.29
C PHE A 526 -11.35 -23.49 20.91
N SER A 527 -11.81 -23.56 22.16
CA SER A 527 -12.10 -22.40 23.01
C SER A 527 -11.05 -22.36 24.11
N MET A 528 -10.24 -21.32 24.14
CA MET A 528 -9.15 -21.15 25.09
C MET A 528 -9.45 -19.99 26.02
N ILE A 529 -9.84 -20.32 27.24
CA ILE A 529 -10.09 -19.37 28.31
C ILE A 529 -8.76 -18.73 28.74
N ASP A 530 -8.78 -17.41 28.98
CA ASP A 530 -7.66 -16.71 29.62
C ASP A 530 -7.52 -17.20 31.06
N PRO A 531 -6.37 -17.81 31.43
CA PRO A 531 -6.17 -18.30 32.79
C PRO A 531 -6.19 -17.20 33.85
N LYS A 532 -5.85 -15.95 33.50
CA LYS A 532 -5.80 -14.82 34.45
C LYS A 532 -7.13 -14.08 34.57
N ASN A 533 -7.90 -14.04 33.49
CA ASN A 533 -9.18 -13.33 33.41
C ASN A 533 -10.25 -14.24 32.78
N PRO A 534 -10.61 -15.37 33.42
CA PRO A 534 -11.64 -16.24 32.90
C PRO A 534 -12.97 -15.47 32.75
N PRO A 535 -13.83 -15.86 31.79
CA PRO A 535 -15.15 -15.26 31.69
C PRO A 535 -15.86 -15.39 33.04
N SER A 536 -16.52 -14.30 33.46
CA SER A 536 -17.33 -14.31 34.67
C SER A 536 -18.43 -15.37 34.53
N ASN A 537 -18.58 -16.22 35.55
CA ASN A 537 -19.71 -17.16 35.67
C ASN A 537 -20.86 -16.56 36.49
N LYS A 538 -20.89 -15.24 36.71
CA LYS A 538 -22.00 -14.60 37.42
C LYS A 538 -23.29 -14.76 36.58
N PRO A 539 -24.39 -15.24 37.16
CA PRO A 539 -25.66 -15.31 36.44
C PRO A 539 -26.05 -13.92 35.94
N GLY A 540 -26.57 -13.86 34.73
CA GLY A 540 -27.27 -12.68 34.22
C GLY A 540 -28.73 -12.70 34.67
N SER A 541 -29.54 -11.78 34.14
CA SER A 541 -30.98 -11.75 34.41
C SER A 541 -31.78 -11.56 33.14
N ILE A 542 -32.88 -12.31 33.01
CA ILE A 542 -33.91 -12.09 31.99
C ILE A 542 -35.00 -11.28 32.65
N ALA A 543 -35.20 -10.06 32.17
CA ALA A 543 -36.23 -9.21 32.70
C ALA A 543 -37.41 -9.06 31.76
N ILE A 544 -38.59 -9.34 32.28
CA ILE A 544 -39.82 -9.40 31.51
C ILE A 544 -40.73 -8.29 32.04
N TYR A 545 -41.21 -7.44 31.14
CA TYR A 545 -42.11 -6.36 31.51
C TYR A 545 -43.23 -6.19 30.50
N LYS A 546 -44.38 -5.76 31.02
CA LYS A 546 -45.54 -5.40 30.23
C LYS A 546 -45.24 -4.16 29.40
N ARG A 547 -45.54 -4.20 28.09
CA ARG A 547 -45.43 -3.03 27.22
C ARG A 547 -46.54 -2.02 27.57
N GLY A 548 -46.15 -0.88 28.15
CA GLY A 548 -47.04 0.26 28.43
C GLY A 548 -46.53 1.52 27.75
N GLY A 549 -47.21 1.97 26.69
CA GLY A 549 -47.03 3.34 26.19
C GLY A 549 -47.62 4.35 27.17
N PHE A 550 -47.21 5.61 27.08
CA PHE A 550 -47.58 6.76 27.93
C PHE A 550 -49.10 7.03 28.16
N ALA A 551 -50.01 6.21 27.64
CA ALA A 551 -51.46 6.31 27.80
C ALA A 551 -52.03 5.35 28.88
N ALA A 552 -51.34 5.20 30.02
CA ALA A 552 -51.66 4.22 31.07
C ALA A 552 -52.46 4.78 32.26
N LEU A 553 -53.26 5.83 32.07
CA LEU A 553 -54.16 6.35 33.11
C LEU A 553 -55.59 5.76 33.04
N THR A 554 -55.94 5.02 31.98
CA THR A 554 -57.32 4.55 31.76
C THR A 554 -57.46 3.08 31.33
N LYS A 555 -56.39 2.28 31.28
CA LYS A 555 -56.51 0.84 30.96
C LYS A 555 -56.83 0.01 32.22
N PRO A 556 -57.74 -0.97 32.14
CA PRO A 556 -58.05 -1.86 33.27
C PRO A 556 -56.80 -2.63 33.72
N ARG A 557 -56.67 -2.80 35.04
CA ARG A 557 -55.62 -3.65 35.63
C ARG A 557 -55.78 -5.07 35.09
N PHE A 558 -54.66 -5.74 34.83
CA PHE A 558 -54.72 -7.13 34.39
C PHE A 558 -55.23 -8.00 35.55
N GLU A 559 -56.39 -8.64 35.36
CA GLU A 559 -56.97 -9.58 36.32
C GLU A 559 -56.75 -11.01 35.82
N GLY A 560 -55.69 -11.67 36.33
CA GLY A 560 -55.33 -13.02 35.96
C GLY A 560 -53.99 -13.46 36.57
N THR A 561 -53.52 -14.64 36.19
CA THR A 561 -52.18 -15.14 36.55
C THR A 561 -51.25 -15.16 35.34
N ALA A 562 -49.96 -14.94 35.55
CA ALA A 562 -48.93 -15.07 34.54
C ALA A 562 -47.73 -15.83 35.10
N TRP A 563 -47.02 -16.56 34.24
CA TRP A 563 -45.81 -17.27 34.61
C TRP A 563 -44.87 -17.36 33.42
N VAL A 564 -43.60 -17.57 33.72
CA VAL A 564 -42.51 -17.64 32.75
C VAL A 564 -41.86 -18.99 32.88
N ILE A 565 -41.54 -19.62 31.76
CA ILE A 565 -40.77 -20.85 31.69
C ILE A 565 -39.43 -20.51 31.02
N VAL A 566 -38.34 -20.64 31.77
CA VAL A 566 -36.96 -20.50 31.26
C VAL A 566 -36.30 -21.87 31.30
N ASP A 567 -35.92 -22.40 30.14
CA ASP A 567 -35.33 -23.75 29.98
C ASP A 567 -36.08 -24.85 30.72
N GLY A 568 -37.42 -24.81 30.66
CA GLY A 568 -38.31 -25.77 31.30
C GLY A 568 -38.60 -25.50 32.78
N LYS A 569 -37.94 -24.54 33.43
CA LYS A 569 -38.22 -24.13 34.81
C LYS A 569 -39.27 -23.02 34.85
N ARG A 570 -40.37 -23.28 35.54
CA ARG A 570 -41.47 -22.31 35.72
C ARG A 570 -41.20 -21.38 36.90
N THR A 571 -41.47 -20.10 36.71
CA THR A 571 -41.51 -19.07 37.75
C THR A 571 -42.80 -18.28 37.61
N ASP A 572 -43.57 -18.15 38.69
CA ASP A 572 -44.83 -17.40 38.67
C ASP A 572 -44.55 -15.88 38.74
N TRP A 573 -45.38 -15.10 38.06
CA TRP A 573 -45.24 -13.64 37.98
C TRP A 573 -46.32 -12.98 38.84
N ASP A 574 -45.97 -12.70 40.09
CA ASP A 574 -46.90 -12.25 41.14
C ASP A 574 -47.66 -10.96 40.79
N ASN A 575 -47.01 -10.03 40.09
CA ASN A 575 -47.64 -8.80 39.62
C ASN A 575 -47.07 -8.40 38.26
N VAL A 576 -47.86 -8.59 37.20
CA VAL A 576 -47.52 -8.22 35.82
C VAL A 576 -47.33 -6.72 35.57
N GLU A 577 -47.73 -5.86 36.50
CA GLU A 577 -47.43 -4.43 36.45
C GLU A 577 -45.98 -4.13 36.92
N ARG A 578 -45.37 -5.04 37.67
CA ARG A 578 -43.96 -4.96 38.05
C ARG A 578 -43.13 -5.81 37.10
N GLN A 579 -41.93 -5.34 36.77
CA GLN A 579 -40.97 -6.15 36.02
C GLN A 579 -40.69 -7.46 36.78
N MET A 580 -40.70 -8.58 36.06
CA MET A 580 -40.18 -9.84 36.55
C MET A 580 -38.70 -9.93 36.21
N GLN A 581 -37.89 -10.51 37.09
CA GLN A 581 -36.50 -10.85 36.81
C GLN A 581 -36.30 -12.33 37.13
N VAL A 582 -35.70 -13.06 36.20
CA VAL A 582 -35.31 -14.47 36.35
C VAL A 582 -33.80 -14.53 36.18
N GLU A 583 -33.09 -15.08 37.15
CA GLU A 583 -31.65 -15.34 37.02
C GLU A 583 -31.43 -16.45 35.99
N ALA A 584 -30.47 -16.25 35.10
CA ALA A 584 -30.10 -17.21 34.07
C ALA A 584 -28.58 -17.27 33.95
N ASP A 585 -28.04 -18.47 33.75
CA ASP A 585 -26.62 -18.65 33.47
C ASP A 585 -26.22 -17.93 32.18
N PRO A 586 -24.94 -17.63 31.91
CA PRO A 586 -24.55 -17.04 30.63
C PRO A 586 -24.79 -18.02 29.48
N GLY A 587 -25.59 -17.66 28.48
CA GLY A 587 -25.94 -18.57 27.38
C GLY A 587 -27.18 -18.18 26.57
N GLU A 588 -27.60 -19.09 25.68
CA GLU A 588 -28.88 -18.99 24.96
C GLU A 588 -29.95 -19.78 25.73
N HIS A 589 -31.05 -19.13 26.08
CA HIS A 589 -32.13 -19.69 26.90
C HIS A 589 -33.45 -19.70 26.11
N THR A 590 -34.24 -20.75 26.29
CA THR A 590 -35.61 -20.83 25.76
C THR A 590 -36.57 -20.22 26.77
N VAL A 591 -37.30 -19.18 26.37
CA VAL A 591 -38.21 -18.44 27.24
C VAL A 591 -39.63 -18.46 26.68
N VAL A 592 -40.57 -18.93 27.50
CA VAL A 592 -42.01 -18.93 27.18
C VAL A 592 -42.77 -18.20 28.27
N VAL A 593 -43.57 -17.19 27.90
CA VAL A 593 -44.39 -16.43 28.84
C VAL A 593 -45.86 -16.79 28.62
N HIS A 594 -46.49 -17.27 29.69
CA HIS A 594 -47.89 -17.68 29.70
C HIS A 594 -48.73 -16.74 30.55
N VAL A 595 -50.00 -16.61 30.15
CA VAL A 595 -50.97 -15.73 30.77
C VAL A 595 -52.33 -16.42 30.83
N LYS A 596 -53.05 -16.27 31.94
CA LYS A 596 -54.43 -16.74 32.12
C LYS A 596 -55.28 -15.64 32.76
N GLU A 597 -56.08 -14.97 31.94
CA GLU A 597 -57.09 -14.01 32.40
C GLU A 597 -58.27 -14.74 33.07
N THR A 598 -58.92 -14.08 34.03
CA THR A 598 -60.09 -14.63 34.75
C THR A 598 -61.17 -15.11 33.76
N ARG A 599 -61.63 -16.36 33.92
CA ARG A 599 -62.61 -17.05 33.04
C ARG A 599 -62.15 -17.32 31.60
N LYS A 600 -60.87 -17.14 31.25
CA LYS A 600 -60.31 -17.50 29.93
C LYS A 600 -59.32 -18.67 30.01
N ARG A 601 -59.05 -19.31 28.85
CA ARG A 601 -57.98 -20.31 28.70
C ARG A 601 -56.62 -19.61 28.72
N SER A 602 -55.58 -20.34 29.14
CA SER A 602 -54.20 -19.83 29.11
C SER A 602 -53.74 -19.58 27.67
N LYS A 603 -53.03 -18.49 27.44
CA LYS A 603 -52.39 -18.13 26.16
C LYS A 603 -50.89 -17.93 26.35
N VAL A 604 -50.11 -18.17 25.30
CA VAL A 604 -48.68 -17.83 25.24
C VAL A 604 -48.57 -16.43 24.65
N VAL A 605 -47.90 -15.52 25.36
CA VAL A 605 -47.70 -14.12 24.91
C VAL A 605 -46.28 -13.86 24.43
N TYR A 606 -45.36 -14.78 24.70
CA TYR A 606 -44.01 -14.79 24.15
C TYR A 606 -43.49 -16.23 24.09
N ASP A 607 -42.88 -16.59 22.97
CA ASP A 607 -42.17 -17.84 22.76
C ASP A 607 -40.95 -17.53 21.90
N GLY A 608 -39.75 -17.75 22.44
CA GLY A 608 -38.53 -17.42 21.74
C GLY A 608 -37.27 -17.75 22.51
N LYS A 609 -36.13 -17.46 21.89
CA LYS A 609 -34.81 -17.61 22.49
C LYS A 609 -34.21 -16.27 22.88
N VAL A 610 -33.56 -16.22 24.03
CA VAL A 610 -32.92 -15.03 24.57
C VAL A 610 -31.48 -15.35 24.98
N VAL A 611 -30.55 -14.51 24.54
CA VAL A 611 -29.13 -14.63 24.91
C VAL A 611 -28.87 -13.75 26.14
N VAL A 612 -28.29 -14.35 27.18
CA VAL A 612 -27.93 -13.71 28.44
C VAL A 612 -26.42 -13.71 28.59
N ASP A 613 -25.82 -12.53 28.72
CA ASP A 613 -24.40 -12.39 29.05
C ASP A 613 -24.20 -12.39 30.57
N SER A 614 -23.03 -12.84 31.05
CA SER A 614 -22.69 -12.81 32.48
C SER A 614 -22.82 -11.42 33.09
N GLY A 615 -23.56 -11.33 34.19
CA GLY A 615 -23.79 -10.08 34.93
C GLY A 615 -24.55 -9.01 34.15
N LYS A 616 -25.08 -9.32 32.95
CA LYS A 616 -25.93 -8.41 32.17
C LYS A 616 -27.38 -8.82 32.26
N ARG A 617 -28.25 -7.87 31.88
CA ARG A 617 -29.69 -8.03 31.87
C ARG A 617 -30.19 -8.09 30.42
N ALA A 618 -30.81 -9.18 30.03
CA ALA A 618 -31.62 -9.28 28.82
C ALA A 618 -33.04 -8.79 29.11
N SER A 619 -33.74 -8.26 28.11
CA SER A 619 -35.10 -7.78 28.28
C SER A 619 -36.08 -8.36 27.26
N ILE A 620 -37.27 -8.71 27.74
CA ILE A 620 -38.38 -9.18 26.93
C ILE A 620 -39.57 -8.27 27.19
N GLN A 621 -40.11 -7.71 26.12
CA GLN A 621 -41.37 -6.97 26.17
C GLN A 621 -42.51 -7.92 25.81
N VAL A 622 -43.53 -7.98 26.66
CA VAL A 622 -44.73 -8.78 26.41
C VAL A 622 -45.97 -7.90 26.44
N GLU A 623 -46.95 -8.26 25.61
CA GLU A 623 -48.25 -7.62 25.55
C GLU A 623 -49.30 -8.60 26.07
N PHE A 624 -50.08 -8.14 27.06
CA PHE A 624 -51.07 -8.93 27.78
C PHE A 624 -52.45 -8.74 27.19
#